data_AF-A0A6C0CUD9-F1
#
_entry.id   AF-A0A6C0CUD9-F1
#
_cell.length_a   1.000
_cell.length_b   1.000
_cell.length_c   1.000
_cell.angle_alpha   90.00
_cell.angle_beta   90.00
_cell.angle_gamma   90.00
#
_symmetry.space_group_name_H-M   'P 1'
#
loop_
_entity.id
_entity.type
_entity.pdbx_description
1 polymer ?
#
loop_
_entity_poly.entity_id
_entity_poly.type
_entity_poly.pdbx_seq_one_letter_code
_entity_poly.pdbx_strand_id
1 'polypeptide(L)'
;MGKSYAGENLAVTGNAAILAIIHTIYGAFISYLFYYIFDEFDETWQNRSNLYKITDVAVEIMLIATFGYWASEATLLIPPIFPTSKAKEIAVDSWVSGIFFVIALFLFLDGLTEKLKYLQNTFFEDSFSKLLPQYGSLIDLNLSYTPITEEDKKAARKTESD
;
A
#
# COMPACT_ATOMS: atom_id res chain seq x y z
N MET A 1 -24.52 -31.63 -16.46
CA MET A 1 -23.13 -32.07 -16.27
C MET A 1 -22.48 -31.10 -15.29
N GLY A 2 -22.32 -31.47 -14.02
CA GLY A 2 -21.68 -30.61 -13.03
C GLY A 2 -20.19 -30.47 -13.37
N LYS A 3 -19.72 -29.25 -13.66
CA LYS A 3 -18.28 -28.99 -13.68
C LYS A 3 -17.73 -29.43 -12.31
N SER A 4 -16.65 -30.22 -12.30
CA SER A 4 -15.99 -30.57 -11.05
C SER A 4 -15.59 -29.28 -10.35
N TYR A 5 -16.10 -29.06 -9.13
CA TYR A 5 -15.80 -27.89 -8.31
C TYR A 5 -14.29 -27.65 -8.19
N ALA A 6 -13.49 -28.72 -8.13
CA ALA A 6 -12.03 -28.64 -8.09
C ALA A 6 -11.43 -28.04 -9.37
N GLY A 7 -11.93 -28.44 -10.55
CA GLY A 7 -11.42 -27.94 -11.83
C GLY A 7 -11.76 -26.46 -12.06
N GLU A 8 -12.95 -26.03 -11.63
CA GLU A 8 -13.35 -24.62 -11.73
C GLU A 8 -12.57 -23.74 -10.73
N ASN A 9 -12.30 -24.23 -9.52
CA ASN A 9 -11.49 -23.51 -8.55
C ASN A 9 -10.04 -23.36 -9.03
N LEU A 10 -9.45 -24.40 -9.62
CA LEU A 10 -8.10 -24.31 -10.20
C LEU A 10 -8.03 -23.29 -11.35
N ALA A 11 -9.05 -23.25 -12.22
CA ALA A 11 -9.14 -22.26 -13.29
C ALA A 11 -9.22 -20.82 -12.75
N VAL A 12 -10.04 -20.60 -11.72
CA VAL A 12 -10.13 -19.32 -11.00
C VAL A 12 -8.78 -18.91 -10.42
N THR A 13 -8.11 -19.82 -9.71
CA THR A 13 -6.79 -19.54 -9.12
C THR A 13 -5.75 -19.22 -10.20
N GLY A 14 -5.76 -19.95 -11.32
CA GLY A 14 -4.84 -19.69 -12.43
C GLY A 14 -5.05 -18.33 -13.07
N ASN A 15 -6.29 -17.96 -13.36
CA ASN A 15 -6.61 -16.63 -13.90
C ASN A 15 -6.23 -15.51 -12.92
N ALA A 16 -6.53 -15.70 -11.63
CA ALA A 16 -6.16 -14.74 -10.59
C ALA A 16 -4.64 -14.53 -10.51
N ALA A 17 -3.85 -15.61 -10.59
CA ALA A 17 -2.39 -15.53 -10.57
C ALA A 17 -1.82 -14.79 -11.80
N ILE A 18 -2.40 -15.00 -12.98
CA ILE A 18 -1.94 -14.31 -14.20
C ILE A 18 -2.31 -12.83 -14.14
N LEU A 19 -3.53 -12.49 -13.72
CA LEU A 19 -3.96 -11.11 -13.54
C LEU A 19 -3.11 -10.40 -12.49
N ALA A 20 -2.74 -11.07 -11.40
CA ALA A 20 -1.82 -10.54 -10.42
C ALA A 20 -0.48 -10.14 -11.05
N ILE A 21 0.14 -11.01 -11.85
CA ILE A 21 1.39 -10.73 -12.56
C ILE A 21 1.23 -9.53 -13.50
N ILE A 22 0.13 -9.47 -14.28
CA ILE A 22 -0.15 -8.36 -15.20
C ILE A 22 -0.25 -7.04 -14.43
N HIS A 23 -0.98 -7.01 -13.32
CA HIS A 23 -1.13 -5.82 -12.49
C HIS A 23 0.18 -5.40 -11.83
N THR A 24 1.01 -6.34 -11.40
CA THR A 24 2.34 -6.04 -10.87
C THR A 24 3.24 -5.41 -11.93
N ILE A 25 3.26 -5.95 -13.16
CA ILE A 25 4.01 -5.36 -14.28
C ILE A 25 3.51 -3.95 -14.59
N TYR A 26 2.19 -3.76 -14.61
CA TYR A 26 1.59 -2.45 -14.84
C TYR A 26 1.99 -1.45 -13.74
N GLY A 27 1.92 -1.85 -12.47
CA GLY A 27 2.35 -1.00 -11.35
C GLY A 27 3.84 -0.65 -11.41
N ALA A 28 4.70 -1.59 -11.78
CA ALA A 28 6.12 -1.32 -12.01
C ALA A 28 6.34 -0.31 -13.15
N PHE A 29 5.59 -0.44 -14.24
CA PHE A 29 5.63 0.51 -15.35
C PHE A 29 5.16 1.91 -14.93
N ILE A 30 4.06 2.03 -14.19
CA ILE A 30 3.56 3.32 -13.68
C ILE A 30 4.58 3.95 -12.72
N SER A 31 5.16 3.18 -11.81
CA SER A 31 6.23 3.66 -10.93
C SER A 31 7.42 4.20 -11.73
N TYR A 32 7.87 3.47 -12.75
CA TYR A 32 8.94 3.93 -13.63
C TYR A 32 8.59 5.24 -14.35
N LEU A 33 7.34 5.44 -14.79
CA LEU A 33 6.92 6.73 -15.34
C LEU A 33 6.98 7.84 -14.30
N PHE A 34 6.50 7.57 -13.08
CA PHE A 34 6.42 8.56 -12.01
C PHE A 34 7.81 9.02 -11.57
N TYR A 35 8.78 8.11 -11.56
CA TYR A 35 10.19 8.42 -11.33
C TYR A 35 10.73 9.57 -12.20
N TYR A 36 10.28 9.68 -13.46
CA TYR A 36 10.72 10.76 -14.35
C TYR A 36 9.85 12.02 -14.32
N ILE A 37 8.63 11.92 -13.79
CA ILE A 37 7.64 13.01 -13.86
C ILE A 37 7.61 13.81 -12.56
N PHE A 38 7.84 13.16 -11.42
CA PHE A 38 7.74 13.76 -10.09
C PHE A 38 9.11 13.89 -9.44
N ASP A 39 9.25 14.91 -8.59
CA ASP A 39 10.47 15.13 -7.80
C ASP A 39 10.67 13.95 -6.83
N GLU A 40 11.90 13.47 -6.68
CA GLU A 40 12.22 12.47 -5.65
C GLU A 40 12.02 13.03 -4.23
N PHE A 41 11.82 12.16 -3.25
CA PHE A 41 11.79 12.58 -1.85
C PHE A 41 13.22 12.87 -1.35
N ASP A 42 13.66 14.12 -1.49
CA ASP A 42 14.98 14.57 -1.07
C ASP A 42 14.92 15.86 -0.23
N GLU A 43 16.08 16.38 0.17
CA GLU A 43 16.16 17.66 0.89
C GLU A 43 15.60 18.83 0.06
N THR A 44 15.73 18.78 -1.27
CA THR A 44 15.20 19.82 -2.17
C THR A 44 13.68 19.90 -2.07
N TRP A 45 13.00 18.75 -2.15
CA TRP A 45 11.56 18.63 -2.01
C TRP A 45 11.09 19.01 -0.61
N GLN A 46 11.82 18.56 0.43
CA GLN A 46 11.52 18.88 1.83
C GLN A 46 11.63 20.39 2.13
N ASN A 47 12.44 21.14 1.39
CA ASN A 47 12.59 22.58 1.56
C ASN A 47 11.55 23.40 0.76
N ARG A 48 10.67 22.76 -0.02
CA ARG A 48 9.58 23.44 -0.74
C ARG A 48 8.48 23.93 0.21
N SER A 49 7.61 24.82 -0.30
CA SER A 49 6.45 25.30 0.45
C SER A 49 5.45 24.16 0.72
N ASN A 50 4.70 24.25 1.82
CA ASN A 50 3.70 23.24 2.17
C ASN A 50 2.62 23.08 1.09
N LEU A 51 2.21 24.18 0.45
CA LEU A 51 1.26 24.13 -0.66
C LEU A 51 1.81 23.31 -1.83
N TYR A 52 3.10 23.49 -2.16
CA TYR A 52 3.74 22.70 -3.21
C TYR A 52 3.73 21.22 -2.85
N LYS A 53 4.19 20.85 -1.64
CA LYS A 53 4.26 19.45 -1.20
C LYS A 53 2.90 18.75 -1.20
N ILE A 54 1.85 19.42 -0.70
CA ILE A 54 0.49 18.88 -0.72
C ILE A 54 0.01 18.71 -2.17
N THR A 55 0.24 19.72 -3.02
CA THR A 55 -0.20 19.68 -4.42
C THR A 55 0.50 18.57 -5.19
N ASP A 56 1.81 18.44 -5.03
CA ASP A 56 2.63 17.40 -5.65
C ASP A 56 2.11 16.00 -5.31
N VAL A 57 1.97 15.70 -4.01
CA VAL A 57 1.41 14.43 -3.53
C VAL A 57 -0.03 14.21 -4.01
N ALA A 58 -0.88 15.25 -4.01
CA ALA A 58 -2.25 15.14 -4.47
C ALA A 58 -2.33 14.80 -5.97
N VAL A 59 -1.47 15.39 -6.79
CA VAL A 59 -1.39 15.11 -8.22
C VAL A 59 -0.87 13.69 -8.47
N GLU A 60 0.16 13.25 -7.73
CA GLU A 60 0.63 11.86 -7.78
C GLU A 60 -0.52 10.87 -7.50
N ILE A 61 -1.25 11.05 -6.41
CA ILE A 61 -2.37 10.19 -6.02
C ILE A 61 -3.49 10.21 -7.07
N MET A 62 -3.82 11.40 -7.60
CA MET A 62 -4.84 11.54 -8.63
C MET A 62 -4.49 10.78 -9.90
N LEU A 63 -3.23 10.90 -10.36
CA LEU A 63 -2.77 10.18 -11.54
C LEU A 63 -2.76 8.67 -11.28
N ILE A 64 -2.29 8.22 -10.12
CA ILE A 64 -2.37 6.83 -9.68
C ILE A 64 -3.79 6.30 -9.77
N ALA A 65 -4.76 6.97 -9.13
CA ALA A 65 -6.15 6.55 -9.13
C ALA A 65 -6.71 6.47 -10.57
N THR A 66 -6.36 7.45 -11.40
CA THR A 66 -6.75 7.49 -12.82
C THR A 66 -6.18 6.30 -13.59
N PHE A 67 -4.87 6.05 -13.49
CA PHE A 67 -4.22 4.92 -14.16
C PHE A 67 -4.69 3.56 -13.65
N GLY A 68 -4.96 3.43 -12.36
CA GLY A 68 -5.50 2.21 -11.76
C GLY A 68 -6.91 1.90 -12.26
N TYR A 69 -7.78 2.90 -12.33
CA TYR A 69 -9.11 2.76 -12.89
C TYR A 69 -9.05 2.26 -14.34
N TRP A 70 -8.29 2.94 -15.20
CA TRP A 70 -8.18 2.56 -16.61
C TRP A 70 -7.50 1.20 -16.82
N ALA A 71 -6.55 0.81 -15.97
CA ALA A 71 -5.96 -0.52 -16.01
C ALA A 71 -6.99 -1.60 -15.70
N SER A 72 -7.81 -1.38 -14.67
CA SER A 72 -8.89 -2.30 -14.32
C SER A 72 -9.88 -2.46 -15.48
N GLU A 73 -10.31 -1.36 -16.11
CA GLU A 73 -11.19 -1.41 -17.29
C GLU A 73 -10.54 -2.15 -18.47
N ALA A 74 -9.25 -1.91 -18.72
CA ALA A 74 -8.52 -2.60 -19.77
C ALA A 74 -8.43 -4.10 -19.55
N THR A 75 -8.33 -4.57 -18.30
CA THR A 75 -8.26 -6.01 -18.01
C THR A 75 -9.55 -6.75 -18.34
N LEU A 76 -10.71 -6.10 -18.28
CA LEU A 76 -12.00 -6.68 -18.68
C LEU A 76 -12.07 -7.00 -20.19
N LEU A 77 -11.20 -6.40 -21.00
CA LEU A 77 -11.10 -6.70 -22.43
C LEU A 77 -10.27 -7.95 -22.72
N ILE A 78 -9.52 -8.45 -21.73
CA ILE A 78 -8.65 -9.61 -21.88
C ILE A 78 -9.50 -10.87 -21.59
N PRO A 79 -9.68 -11.78 -22.56
CA PRO A 79 -10.41 -13.00 -22.31
C PRO A 79 -9.67 -13.87 -21.27
N PRO A 80 -10.39 -14.58 -20.39
CA PRO A 80 -9.78 -15.45 -19.39
C PRO A 80 -9.00 -16.58 -20.06
N ILE A 81 -7.82 -16.88 -19.53
CA ILE A 81 -6.94 -17.92 -20.08
C ILE A 81 -7.49 -19.31 -19.76
N PHE A 82 -7.96 -19.50 -18.52
CA PHE A 82 -8.66 -20.71 -18.11
C PHE A 82 -10.17 -20.48 -18.14
N PRO A 83 -10.97 -21.32 -18.83
CA PRO A 83 -12.41 -21.11 -18.93
C PRO A 83 -13.10 -21.23 -17.57
N THR A 84 -13.86 -20.22 -17.15
CA THR A 84 -14.65 -20.27 -15.91
C THR A 84 -16.12 -19.90 -16.19
N SER A 85 -16.91 -19.64 -15.16
CA SER A 85 -18.21 -19.00 -15.32
C SER A 85 -18.04 -17.48 -15.32
N LYS A 86 -18.82 -16.77 -16.15
CA LYS A 86 -18.83 -15.30 -16.24
C LYS A 86 -18.86 -14.60 -14.87
N ALA A 87 -19.64 -15.13 -13.93
CA ALA A 87 -19.75 -14.55 -12.59
C ALA A 87 -18.44 -14.64 -11.80
N LYS A 88 -17.71 -15.76 -11.94
CA LYS A 88 -16.41 -15.97 -11.28
C LYS A 88 -15.30 -15.19 -11.97
N GLU A 89 -15.34 -15.04 -13.29
CA GLU A 89 -14.44 -14.15 -14.05
C GLU A 89 -14.53 -12.72 -13.52
N ILE A 90 -15.73 -12.12 -13.51
CA ILE A 90 -15.93 -10.75 -13.03
C ILE A 90 -15.49 -10.60 -11.56
N ALA A 91 -15.78 -11.60 -10.72
CA ALA A 91 -15.37 -11.57 -9.32
C ALA A 91 -13.84 -11.60 -9.15
N VAL A 92 -13.14 -12.46 -9.92
CA VAL A 92 -11.67 -12.53 -9.92
C VAL A 92 -11.09 -11.23 -10.43
N ASP A 93 -11.56 -10.73 -11.57
CA ASP A 93 -11.03 -9.53 -12.20
C ASP A 93 -11.17 -8.32 -11.26
N SER A 94 -12.35 -8.11 -10.69
CA SER A 94 -12.59 -6.98 -9.78
C SER A 94 -11.73 -7.06 -8.51
N TRP A 95 -11.66 -8.25 -7.90
CA TRP A 95 -10.94 -8.41 -6.63
C TRP A 95 -9.42 -8.36 -6.81
N VAL A 96 -8.90 -9.06 -7.83
CA VAL A 96 -7.47 -9.10 -8.13
C VAL A 96 -6.99 -7.74 -8.61
N SER A 97 -7.72 -7.07 -9.49
CA SER A 97 -7.32 -5.76 -9.99
C SER A 97 -7.21 -4.74 -8.85
N GLY A 98 -8.20 -4.69 -7.96
CA GLY A 98 -8.18 -3.77 -6.82
C GLY A 98 -7.01 -4.03 -5.86
N ILE A 99 -6.84 -5.28 -5.42
CA ILE A 99 -5.81 -5.62 -4.42
C ILE A 99 -4.41 -5.52 -5.01
N PHE A 100 -4.18 -6.10 -6.19
CA PHE A 100 -2.84 -6.08 -6.78
C PHE A 100 -2.43 -4.70 -7.27
N PHE A 101 -3.38 -3.85 -7.66
CA PHE A 101 -3.08 -2.45 -7.91
C PHE A 101 -2.57 -1.76 -6.64
N VAL A 102 -3.32 -1.86 -5.52
CA VAL A 102 -2.89 -1.24 -4.25
C VAL A 102 -1.55 -1.79 -3.76
N ILE A 103 -1.34 -3.11 -3.84
CA ILE A 103 -0.05 -3.72 -3.47
C ILE A 103 1.08 -3.19 -4.35
N ALA A 104 0.86 -3.09 -5.67
CA ALA A 104 1.88 -2.59 -6.58
C ALA A 104 2.22 -1.12 -6.32
N LEU A 105 1.25 -0.30 -5.90
CA LEU A 105 1.52 1.08 -5.46
C LEU A 105 2.50 1.10 -4.28
N PHE A 106 2.24 0.31 -3.24
CA PHE A 106 3.13 0.28 -2.08
C PHE A 106 4.48 -0.37 -2.36
N LEU A 107 4.55 -1.29 -3.32
CA LEU A 107 5.79 -2.00 -3.63
C LEU A 107 6.74 -1.17 -4.48
N PHE A 108 6.21 -0.31 -5.35
CA PHE A 108 7.04 0.39 -6.34
C PHE A 108 7.05 1.93 -6.19
N LEU A 109 6.19 2.54 -5.37
CA LEU A 109 6.17 3.99 -5.15
C LEU A 109 6.72 4.36 -3.77
N ASP A 110 7.98 4.00 -3.53
CA ASP A 110 8.66 4.28 -2.26
C ASP A 110 8.73 5.79 -1.97
N GLY A 111 9.05 6.61 -2.98
CA GLY A 111 9.12 8.07 -2.83
C GLY A 111 7.79 8.70 -2.41
N LEU A 112 6.67 8.26 -3.00
CA LEU A 112 5.33 8.72 -2.59
C LEU A 112 5.03 8.32 -1.13
N THR A 113 5.40 7.10 -0.75
CA THR A 113 5.21 6.60 0.62
C THR A 113 5.98 7.46 1.62
N GLU A 114 7.20 7.86 1.30
CA GLU A 114 8.01 8.75 2.14
C GLU A 114 7.43 10.17 2.22
N LYS A 115 7.02 10.74 1.08
CA LYS A 115 6.33 12.04 1.05
C LYS A 115 5.06 12.04 1.92
N LEU A 116 4.26 10.98 1.84
CA LEU A 116 3.06 10.82 2.64
C LEU A 116 3.36 10.76 4.14
N LYS A 117 4.36 9.97 4.55
CA LYS A 117 4.82 9.93 5.94
C LYS A 117 5.31 11.29 6.42
N TYR A 118 6.07 11.99 5.60
CA TYR A 118 6.56 13.34 5.92
C TYR A 118 5.41 14.32 6.13
N LEU A 119 4.43 14.36 5.22
CA LEU A 119 3.26 15.23 5.37
C LEU A 119 2.42 14.83 6.59
N GLN A 120 2.22 13.54 6.83
CA GLN A 120 1.49 13.05 7.99
C GLN A 120 2.16 13.52 9.29
N ASN A 121 3.47 13.35 9.43
CA ASN A 121 4.19 13.81 10.62
C ASN A 121 4.10 15.34 10.74
N THR A 122 4.35 16.07 9.66
CA THR A 122 4.30 17.54 9.65
C THR A 122 2.96 18.10 10.14
N PHE A 123 1.84 17.47 9.80
CA PHE A 123 0.51 17.99 10.16
C PHE A 123 -0.08 17.38 11.43
N PHE A 124 0.25 16.13 11.75
CA PHE A 124 -0.46 15.37 12.78
C PHE A 124 0.42 14.98 13.97
N GLU A 125 1.74 15.03 13.89
CA GLU A 125 2.62 14.60 14.98
C GLU A 125 2.33 15.35 16.29
N ASP A 126 2.16 16.67 16.25
CA ASP A 126 1.83 17.48 17.42
C ASP A 126 0.46 17.15 18.05
N SER A 127 -0.50 16.71 17.23
CA SER A 127 -1.83 16.34 17.72
C SER A 127 -1.84 14.93 18.29
N PHE A 128 -1.16 14.00 17.62
CA PHE A 128 -1.08 12.61 18.05
C PHE A 128 -0.17 12.41 19.25
N SER A 129 0.96 13.11 19.33
CA SER A 129 1.87 13.08 20.48
C SER A 129 1.23 13.53 21.79
N LYS A 130 0.19 14.37 21.72
CA LYS A 130 -0.60 14.80 22.87
C LYS A 130 -1.67 13.80 23.29
N LEU A 131 -2.19 13.03 22.33
CA LEU A 131 -3.31 12.09 22.56
C LEU A 131 -2.83 10.67 22.84
N LEU A 132 -1.71 10.26 22.24
CA LEU A 132 -1.18 8.91 22.28
C LEU A 132 0.28 8.91 22.76
N PRO A 133 0.64 7.98 23.67
CA PRO A 133 2.01 7.79 24.11
C PRO A 133 2.91 7.35 22.94
N GLN A 134 4.06 7.99 22.81
CA GLN A 134 5.01 7.78 21.71
C GLN A 134 6.00 6.62 21.95
N TYR A 135 6.10 6.14 23.19
CA TYR A 135 7.09 5.14 23.60
C TYR A 135 6.41 3.91 24.20
N GLY A 136 7.04 2.76 24.06
CA GLY A 136 6.54 1.48 24.57
C GLY A 136 5.66 0.73 23.56
N SER A 137 5.05 -0.35 24.03
CA SER A 137 4.21 -1.27 23.26
C SER A 137 2.93 -1.58 24.05
N LEU A 138 1.81 -1.69 23.33
CA LEU A 138 0.56 -2.17 23.90
C LEU A 138 0.68 -3.62 24.40
N ILE A 139 1.45 -4.45 23.70
CA ILE A 139 1.63 -5.87 24.04
C ILE A 139 2.39 -5.99 25.37
N ASP A 140 3.36 -5.09 25.58
CA ASP A 140 4.19 -5.07 26.79
C ASP A 140 3.56 -4.22 27.91
N LEU A 141 2.35 -3.67 27.67
CA LEU A 141 1.61 -2.79 28.59
C LEU A 141 2.43 -1.63 29.19
N ASN A 142 3.45 -1.14 28.48
CA ASN A 142 4.43 -0.18 28.99
C ASN A 142 4.43 1.16 28.24
N LEU A 143 3.27 1.54 27.70
CA LEU A 143 3.11 2.78 26.96
C LEU A 143 3.45 4.02 27.81
N SER A 144 4.25 4.92 27.25
CA SER A 144 4.71 6.15 27.91
C SER A 144 4.80 7.34 26.95
N TYR A 145 4.56 8.53 27.50
CA TYR A 145 4.80 9.81 26.82
C TYR A 145 6.25 10.29 26.99
N THR A 146 7.00 9.71 27.93
CA THR A 146 8.41 10.01 28.16
C THR A 146 9.30 8.88 27.62
N PRO A 147 10.52 9.19 27.15
CA PRO A 147 11.46 8.17 26.69
C PRO A 147 11.72 7.15 27.79
N ILE A 148 11.51 5.86 27.47
CA ILE A 148 11.80 4.76 28.38
C ILE A 148 13.33 4.61 28.49
N THR A 149 13.86 4.76 29.70
CA THR A 149 15.32 4.65 29.91
C THR A 149 15.78 3.19 29.85
N GLU A 150 17.08 2.97 29.62
CA GLU A 150 17.66 1.62 29.65
C GLU A 150 17.54 0.95 31.04
N GLU A 151 17.36 1.74 32.09
CA GLU A 151 17.10 1.26 33.46
C GLU A 151 15.67 0.73 33.59
N ASP A 152 14.68 1.42 33.02
CA ASP A 152 13.28 1.00 33.00
C ASP A 152 13.10 -0.32 32.22
N LYS A 153 13.81 -0.47 31.09
CA LYS A 153 13.82 -1.73 30.31
C LYS A 153 14.42 -2.90 31.09
N LYS A 154 15.47 -2.65 31.87
CA LYS A 154 16.10 -3.68 32.72
C LYS A 154 15.23 -4.05 33.92
N ALA A 155 14.48 -3.10 34.47
CA ALA A 155 13.53 -3.34 35.54
C ALA A 155 12.36 -4.22 35.06
N ALA A 156 11.77 -3.89 33.90
CA ALA A 156 10.67 -4.66 33.32
C ALA A 156 11.04 -6.13 33.05
N ARG A 157 12.23 -6.39 32.48
CA ARG A 157 12.72 -7.76 32.21
C ARG A 157 12.99 -8.60 33.46
N LYS A 158 13.29 -7.97 34.60
CA LYS A 158 13.48 -8.70 35.87
C LYS A 158 12.15 -9.19 36.45
N THR A 159 11.09 -8.40 36.31
CA THR A 159 9.73 -8.77 36.73
C THR A 159 9.10 -9.87 35.87
N GLU A 160 9.57 -10.11 34.65
CA GLU A 160 9.08 -11.20 33.79
C GLU A 160 9.83 -12.53 34.02
N SER A 161 10.97 -12.51 34.72
CA SER A 161 11.80 -13.69 34.99
C SER A 161 11.53 -14.36 36.35
N ASP A 162 10.59 -13.83 37.13
CA ASP A 162 10.10 -14.38 38.40
C ASP A 162 8.68 -14.95 38.24
#